data_AF-A0A4U0QML2-F1
#
_entry.id   AF-A0A4U0QML2-F1
#
_cell.length_a   1.000
_cell.length_b   1.000
_cell.length_c   1.000
_cell.angle_alpha   90.00
_cell.angle_beta   90.00
_cell.angle_gamma   90.00
#
_symmetry.space_group_name_H-M   'P 1'
#
loop_
_entity.id
_entity.type
_entity.pdbx_description
1 polymer ?
#
loop_
_entity_poly.entity_id
_entity_poly.type
_entity_poly.pdbx_seq_one_letter_code
_entity_poly.pdbx_strand_id
1 'polypeptide(L)'
;MWRHGGSKLKHNLLLTSCLCYRLQYQDDVADNVVNAGRIQRSKSGAVWWDYRYNALGQRVKKTDNASNTTLFIYDQQGQLQGEYDSTGQARLDTIWLENIPVAVVQAATPAPKLYYAWSDHLGTSRQLSNIGMYLWT
;
A
#
# COMPACT_ATOMS: atom_id res chain seq x y z
N MET A 1 41.63 -8.10 -31.41
CA MET A 1 40.34 -8.66 -31.91
C MET A 1 39.75 -9.50 -30.79
N TRP A 2 38.41 -9.52 -30.69
CA TRP A 2 37.55 -10.19 -29.69
C TRP A 2 36.93 -9.29 -28.60
N ARG A 3 35.60 -9.17 -28.71
CA ARG A 3 34.63 -8.63 -27.75
C ARG A 3 34.41 -9.65 -26.62
N HIS A 4 33.81 -9.20 -25.52
CA HIS A 4 32.81 -9.82 -24.63
C HIS A 4 32.87 -8.99 -23.33
N GLY A 5 31.82 -8.54 -22.66
CA GLY A 5 30.44 -9.01 -22.50
C GLY A 5 30.09 -8.62 -21.05
N GLY A 6 28.86 -8.19 -20.80
CA GLY A 6 28.49 -7.40 -19.62
C GLY A 6 28.74 -8.02 -18.24
N SER A 7 28.71 -7.17 -17.21
CA SER A 7 28.29 -7.60 -15.88
C SER A 7 27.53 -6.46 -15.17
N LYS A 8 26.24 -6.70 -14.97
CA LYS A 8 25.40 -5.98 -14.00
C LYS A 8 25.82 -6.44 -12.61
N LEU A 9 26.76 -5.74 -12.00
CA LEU A 9 26.96 -5.75 -10.55
C LEU A 9 27.40 -4.34 -10.17
N LYS A 10 26.48 -3.48 -9.75
CA LYS A 10 26.84 -2.24 -9.06
C LYS A 10 26.59 -2.40 -7.57
N HIS A 11 27.28 -3.36 -6.96
CA HIS A 11 27.76 -3.15 -5.59
C HIS A 11 28.98 -2.22 -5.73
N ASN A 12 28.75 -0.91 -5.75
CA ASN A 12 29.87 0.05 -5.75
C ASN A 12 30.04 0.59 -4.32
N LEU A 13 30.83 -0.16 -3.56
CA LEU A 13 31.48 0.32 -2.35
C LEU A 13 32.57 1.32 -2.77
N LEU A 14 32.26 2.62 -2.74
CA LEU A 14 33.30 3.65 -2.81
C LEU A 14 33.06 4.66 -1.68
N LEU A 15 33.94 4.55 -0.68
CA LEU A 15 34.19 5.56 0.35
C LEU A 15 34.96 6.71 -0.30
N THR A 16 34.32 7.87 -0.49
CA THR A 16 35.05 9.15 -0.60
C THR A 16 34.23 10.34 -0.07
N SER A 17 34.90 11.13 0.78
CA SER A 17 34.62 12.50 1.24
C SER A 17 33.49 12.77 2.26
N CYS A 18 33.91 12.83 3.53
CA CYS A 18 33.57 13.81 4.58
C CYS A 18 32.25 14.60 4.58
N LEU A 19 31.10 13.95 4.38
CA LEU A 19 29.83 14.39 4.98
C LEU A 19 29.10 13.17 5.54
N CYS A 20 29.17 13.01 6.86
CA CYS A 20 28.48 11.95 7.61
C CYS A 20 26.95 12.12 7.54
N TYR A 21 26.32 11.77 6.41
CA TYR A 21 24.85 11.62 6.33
C TYR A 21 24.40 10.45 5.44
N ARG A 22 25.07 9.29 5.48
CA ARG A 22 24.45 8.09 4.91
C ARG A 22 23.38 7.56 5.89
N LEU A 23 22.23 8.25 5.91
CA LEU A 23 21.08 7.93 6.74
C LEU A 23 20.52 6.56 6.32
N GLN A 24 20.82 5.53 7.12
CA GLN A 24 19.96 4.45 7.63
C GLN A 24 18.99 3.67 6.71
N TYR A 25 18.87 3.97 5.43
CA TYR A 25 17.98 3.28 4.51
C TYR A 25 18.78 2.57 3.41
N GLN A 26 18.53 1.28 3.25
CA GLN A 26 19.04 0.53 2.12
C GLN A 26 18.08 0.75 0.94
N ASP A 27 18.62 1.01 -0.25
CA ASP A 27 17.83 0.97 -1.47
C ASP A 27 17.87 -0.46 -2.03
N ASP A 28 16.72 -1.00 -2.47
CA ASP A 28 16.66 -2.30 -3.14
C ASP A 28 16.98 -2.19 -4.66
N VAL A 29 16.97 -3.32 -5.37
CA VAL A 29 17.24 -3.37 -6.84
C VAL A 29 16.23 -2.56 -7.67
N ALA A 30 15.10 -2.18 -7.07
CA ALA A 30 14.06 -1.35 -7.67
C ALA A 30 14.13 0.12 -7.19
N ASP A 31 15.23 0.54 -6.57
CA ASP A 31 15.43 1.87 -5.99
C ASP A 31 14.38 2.24 -4.92
N ASN A 32 13.80 1.25 -4.23
CA ASN A 32 12.91 1.49 -3.10
C ASN A 32 13.72 1.68 -1.82
N VAL A 33 13.31 2.64 -1.01
CA VAL A 33 13.90 2.91 0.31
C VAL A 33 13.29 1.92 1.31
N VAL A 34 14.10 1.02 1.88
CA VAL A 34 13.66 0.06 2.89
C VAL A 34 14.32 0.32 4.25
N ASN A 35 13.57 0.02 5.32
CA ASN A 35 14.08 -0.02 6.69
C ASN A 35 13.57 -1.28 7.38
N ALA A 36 14.48 -2.07 7.97
CA ALA A 36 14.15 -3.31 8.68
C ALA A 36 13.20 -4.24 7.89
N GLY A 37 13.46 -4.41 6.58
CA GLY A 37 12.65 -5.25 5.70
C GLY A 37 11.29 -4.68 5.28
N ARG A 38 10.98 -3.42 5.62
CA ARG A 38 9.75 -2.73 5.22
C ARG A 38 10.03 -1.55 4.29
N ILE A 39 9.28 -1.46 3.21
CA ILE A 39 9.34 -0.35 2.24
C ILE A 39 8.82 0.92 2.90
N GLN A 40 9.68 1.94 3.01
CA GLN A 40 9.34 3.28 3.47
C GLN A 40 9.01 4.20 2.29
N ARG A 41 9.69 4.02 1.16
CA ARG A 41 9.34 4.68 -0.10
C ARG A 41 9.45 3.69 -1.25
N SER A 42 8.42 3.58 -2.07
CA SER A 42 8.50 2.88 -3.35
C SER A 42 8.66 3.88 -4.48
N LYS A 43 9.49 3.56 -5.49
CA LYS A 43 9.76 4.45 -6.62
C LYS A 43 9.62 3.73 -7.96
N SER A 44 9.09 4.44 -8.95
CA SER A 44 9.02 4.02 -10.35
C SER A 44 9.28 5.25 -11.22
N GLY A 45 10.55 5.42 -11.64
CA GLY A 45 10.97 6.64 -12.34
C GLY A 45 10.78 7.88 -11.48
N ALA A 46 9.99 8.84 -11.97
CA ALA A 46 9.65 10.06 -11.23
C ALA A 46 8.47 9.90 -10.24
N VAL A 47 7.74 8.78 -10.32
CA VAL A 47 6.60 8.50 -9.45
C VAL A 47 7.08 7.80 -8.19
N TRP A 48 6.59 8.23 -7.04
CA TRP A 48 6.93 7.59 -5.76
C TRP A 48 5.78 7.66 -4.77
N TRP A 49 5.85 6.79 -3.75
CA TRP A 49 4.95 6.77 -2.60
C TRP A 49 5.74 6.59 -1.33
N ASP A 50 5.44 7.41 -0.33
CA ASP A 50 5.91 7.27 1.04
C ASP A 50 4.90 6.48 1.89
N TYR A 51 5.42 5.66 2.79
CA TYR A 51 4.64 4.83 3.69
C TYR A 51 5.06 5.06 5.14
N ARG A 52 4.10 5.01 6.06
CA ARG A 52 4.36 4.94 7.51
C ARG A 52 3.64 3.76 8.11
N TYR A 53 4.25 3.18 9.14
CA TYR A 53 3.75 1.99 9.82
C TYR A 53 3.66 2.25 11.33
N ASN A 54 2.71 1.60 11.99
CA ASN A 54 2.65 1.57 13.45
C ASN A 54 3.66 0.53 14.01
N ALA A 55 3.72 0.43 15.34
CA ALA A 55 4.62 -0.51 16.03
C ALA A 55 4.31 -1.99 15.69
N LEU A 56 3.06 -2.32 15.35
CA LEU A 56 2.65 -3.66 14.91
C LEU A 56 3.04 -3.95 13.45
N GLY A 57 3.56 -2.96 12.73
CA GLY A 57 3.95 -3.09 11.33
C GLY A 57 2.81 -2.92 10.33
N GLN A 58 1.64 -2.46 10.78
CA GLN A 58 0.53 -2.14 9.90
C GLN A 58 0.77 -0.75 9.29
N ARG A 59 0.49 -0.61 7.99
CA ARG A 59 0.66 0.65 7.28
C ARG A 59 -0.44 1.62 7.68
N VAL A 60 -0.10 2.73 8.31
CA VAL A 60 -1.07 3.75 8.79
C VAL A 60 -1.19 4.97 7.87
N LYS A 61 -0.23 5.18 6.98
CA LYS A 61 -0.23 6.30 6.03
C LYS A 61 0.45 5.91 4.72
N LYS A 62 -0.12 6.35 3.61
CA LYS A 62 0.47 6.33 2.27
C LYS A 62 0.34 7.73 1.67
N THR A 63 1.42 8.30 1.15
CA THR A 63 1.41 9.60 0.47
C THR A 63 2.09 9.47 -0.88
N ASP A 64 1.45 9.88 -1.96
CA ASP A 64 2.06 9.88 -3.29
C ASP A 64 2.93 11.13 -3.53
N ASN A 65 3.66 11.16 -4.65
CA ASN A 65 4.51 12.28 -5.05
C ASN A 65 3.72 13.57 -5.37
N ALA A 66 2.41 13.51 -5.50
CA ALA A 66 1.49 14.64 -5.65
C ALA A 66 0.88 15.07 -4.31
N SER A 67 1.39 14.55 -3.19
CA SER A 67 0.92 14.81 -1.82
C SER A 67 -0.49 14.30 -1.50
N ASN A 68 -1.08 13.44 -2.34
CA ASN A 68 -2.32 12.77 -1.99
C ASN A 68 -2.04 11.75 -0.90
N THR A 69 -2.73 11.89 0.23
CA THR A 69 -2.55 11.02 1.40
C THR A 69 -3.76 10.12 1.59
N THR A 70 -3.50 8.84 1.87
CA THR A 70 -4.45 7.90 2.42
C THR A 70 -4.00 7.49 3.83
N LEU A 71 -4.90 7.59 4.79
CA LEU A 71 -4.76 7.11 6.16
C LEU A 71 -5.47 5.77 6.28
N PHE A 72 -4.91 4.84 7.04
CA PHE A 72 -5.48 3.50 7.24
C PHE A 72 -5.72 3.27 8.72
N ILE A 73 -6.93 2.82 9.07
CA ILE A 73 -7.33 2.52 10.44
C ILE A 73 -7.59 1.02 10.56
N TYR A 74 -7.05 0.43 11.62
CA TYR A 74 -7.19 -0.99 11.93
C TYR A 74 -7.86 -1.17 13.29
N ASP A 75 -8.59 -2.27 13.45
CA ASP A 75 -9.05 -2.69 14.76
C ASP A 75 -7.94 -3.40 15.57
N GLN A 76 -8.33 -3.93 16.74
CA GLN A 76 -7.43 -4.63 17.65
C GLN A 76 -6.94 -5.98 17.10
N GLN A 77 -7.71 -6.61 16.23
CA GLN A 77 -7.37 -7.86 15.55
C GLN A 77 -6.50 -7.61 14.30
N GLY A 78 -6.31 -6.34 13.94
CA GLY A 78 -5.51 -5.90 12.82
C GLY A 78 -6.22 -5.94 11.47
N GLN A 79 -7.56 -5.93 11.49
CA GLN A 79 -8.38 -5.86 10.29
C GLN A 79 -8.51 -4.41 9.85
N LEU A 80 -8.42 -4.16 8.54
CA LEU A 80 -8.55 -2.81 7.99
C LEU A 80 -10.01 -2.36 8.09
N GLN A 81 -10.28 -1.39 8.96
CA GLN A 81 -11.62 -0.85 9.18
C GLN A 81 -11.95 0.24 8.16
N GLY A 82 -10.98 1.07 7.78
CA GLY A 82 -11.24 2.12 6.81
C GLY A 82 -9.99 2.79 6.23
N GLU A 83 -10.22 3.47 5.12
CA GLU A 83 -9.29 4.36 4.44
C GLU A 83 -9.87 5.77 4.38
N TYR A 84 -9.07 6.75 4.79
CA TYR A 84 -9.46 8.15 4.86
C TYR A 84 -8.47 9.03 4.08
N ASP A 85 -8.92 10.18 3.60
CA ASP A 85 -7.99 11.17 3.04
C ASP A 85 -7.23 11.93 4.15
N SER A 86 -6.37 12.88 3.75
CA SER A 86 -5.60 13.71 4.70
C SER A 86 -6.45 14.53 5.67
N THR A 87 -7.72 14.77 5.34
CA THR A 87 -8.67 15.55 6.15
C THR A 87 -9.55 14.67 7.04
N GLY A 88 -9.38 13.34 6.95
CA GLY A 88 -10.19 12.37 7.69
C GLY A 88 -11.52 12.05 7.02
N GLN A 89 -11.75 12.48 5.77
CA GLN A 89 -12.95 12.08 5.04
C GLN A 89 -12.82 10.62 4.58
N ALA A 90 -13.87 9.85 4.81
CA ALA A 90 -13.91 8.44 4.43
C ALA A 90 -13.80 8.29 2.91
N ARG A 91 -12.96 7.35 2.47
CA ARG A 91 -12.88 6.90 1.07
C ARG A 91 -13.49 5.51 0.95
N LEU A 92 -13.17 4.64 1.91
CA LEU A 92 -13.64 3.27 2.03
C LEU A 92 -13.78 2.91 3.51
N ASP A 93 -14.86 2.24 3.88
CA ASP A 93 -15.00 1.54 5.16
C ASP A 93 -15.30 0.06 4.89
N THR A 94 -14.72 -0.83 5.69
CA THR A 94 -14.93 -2.29 5.56
C THR A 94 -15.73 -2.80 6.74
N ILE A 95 -16.78 -3.55 6.45
CA ILE A 95 -17.63 -4.21 7.44
C ILE A 95 -17.15 -5.65 7.58
N TRP A 96 -16.83 -6.03 8.82
CA TRP A 96 -16.30 -7.33 9.17
C TRP A 96 -17.32 -8.15 9.97
N LEU A 97 -17.36 -9.45 9.71
CA LEU A 97 -17.99 -10.45 10.56
C LEU A 97 -16.89 -11.38 11.07
N GLU A 98 -16.56 -11.25 12.36
CA GLU A 98 -15.39 -11.89 12.96
C GLU A 98 -14.13 -11.57 12.16
N ASN A 99 -13.55 -12.54 11.44
CA ASN A 99 -12.34 -12.39 10.62
C ASN A 99 -12.63 -12.35 9.10
N ILE A 100 -13.89 -12.22 8.71
CA ILE A 100 -14.32 -12.25 7.31
C ILE A 100 -14.88 -10.88 6.91
N PRO A 101 -14.34 -10.21 5.88
CA PRO A 101 -14.94 -8.98 5.38
C PRO A 101 -16.23 -9.35 4.64
N VAL A 102 -17.35 -8.73 5.00
CA VAL A 102 -18.67 -9.03 4.41
C VAL A 102 -19.15 -7.93 3.47
N ALA A 103 -18.69 -6.69 3.68
CA ALA A 103 -19.02 -5.59 2.80
C ALA A 103 -17.98 -4.48 2.85
N VAL A 104 -18.02 -3.62 1.83
CA VAL A 104 -17.23 -2.41 1.74
C VAL A 104 -18.15 -1.27 1.32
N VAL A 105 -18.10 -0.17 2.07
CA VAL A 105 -18.81 1.07 1.75
C VAL A 105 -17.79 2.03 1.14
N GLN A 106 -17.97 2.36 -0.13
CA GLN A 106 -17.13 3.33 -0.83
C GLN A 106 -17.82 4.69 -0.84
N ALA A 107 -17.11 5.72 -0.38
CA ALA A 107 -17.59 7.09 -0.49
C ALA A 107 -17.75 7.47 -1.97
N ALA A 108 -18.92 7.97 -2.32
CA ALA A 108 -19.27 8.40 -3.66
C ALA A 108 -20.36 9.48 -3.62
N THR A 109 -20.43 10.28 -4.67
CA THR A 109 -21.45 11.32 -4.86
C THR A 109 -22.43 10.85 -5.96
N PRO A 110 -23.76 11.00 -5.79
CA PRO A 110 -24.47 11.65 -4.68
C PRO A 110 -24.65 10.79 -3.43
N ALA A 111 -24.37 9.49 -3.49
CA ALA A 111 -24.54 8.56 -2.38
C ALA A 111 -23.43 7.50 -2.38
N PRO A 112 -23.05 6.95 -1.21
CA PRO A 112 -22.04 5.90 -1.12
C PRO A 112 -22.47 4.63 -1.84
N LYS A 113 -21.49 3.86 -2.29
CA LYS A 113 -21.71 2.57 -2.95
C LYS A 113 -21.41 1.43 -1.98
N LEU A 114 -22.36 0.53 -1.82
CA LEU A 114 -22.19 -0.69 -1.03
C LEU A 114 -21.77 -1.85 -1.94
N TYR A 115 -20.68 -2.51 -1.58
CA TYR A 115 -20.19 -3.72 -2.23
C TYR A 115 -20.20 -4.88 -1.23
N TYR A 116 -20.83 -5.99 -1.60
CA TYR A 116 -20.80 -7.23 -0.83
C TYR A 116 -19.58 -8.06 -1.21
N ALA A 117 -18.87 -8.54 -0.19
CA ALA A 117 -17.72 -9.41 -0.37
C ALA A 117 -18.15 -10.88 -0.34
N TRP A 118 -17.77 -11.61 -1.38
CA TRP A 118 -17.99 -13.04 -1.50
C TRP A 118 -16.68 -13.76 -1.18
N SER A 119 -16.66 -14.40 -0.03
CA SER A 119 -15.52 -15.16 0.45
C SER A 119 -15.67 -16.64 0.11
N ASP A 120 -14.55 -17.32 -0.11
CA ASP A 120 -14.53 -18.78 -0.18
C ASP A 120 -14.68 -19.44 1.20
N HIS A 121 -14.62 -20.77 1.24
CA HIS A 121 -14.73 -21.54 2.49
C HIS A 121 -13.60 -21.27 3.50
N LEU A 122 -12.53 -20.58 3.08
CA LEU A 122 -11.41 -20.17 3.94
C LEU A 122 -11.54 -18.70 4.38
N GLY A 123 -12.67 -18.04 4.10
CA GLY A 123 -12.91 -16.64 4.45
C GLY A 123 -12.16 -15.65 3.56
N THR A 124 -11.51 -16.10 2.49
CA THR A 124 -10.77 -15.22 1.58
C THR A 124 -11.73 -14.60 0.57
N SER A 125 -11.88 -13.27 0.60
CA SER A 125 -12.71 -12.55 -0.37
C SER A 125 -12.18 -12.74 -1.79
N ARG A 126 -13.05 -13.19 -2.71
CA ARG A 126 -12.72 -13.45 -4.13
C ARG A 126 -13.47 -12.54 -5.10
N GLN A 127 -14.56 -11.93 -4.66
CA GLN A 127 -15.39 -11.09 -5.51
C GLN A 127 -16.09 -10.01 -4.69
N LEU A 128 -16.21 -8.82 -5.28
CA LEU A 128 -17.07 -7.74 -4.79
C LEU A 128 -18.25 -7.57 -5.75
N SER A 129 -19.46 -7.48 -5.24
CA SER A 129 -20.67 -7.23 -6.05
C SER A 129 -21.48 -6.07 -5.50
N ASN A 130 -22.09 -5.27 -6.37
CA ASN A 130 -23.00 -4.19 -6.00
C ASN A 130 -24.42 -4.50 -6.52
N ILE A 131 -25.45 -4.12 -5.75
CA ILE A 131 -26.84 -4.28 -6.14
C ILE A 131 -27.18 -3.25 -7.24
N GLY A 132 -27.08 -3.70 -8.48
CA GLY A 132 -27.12 -2.84 -9.67
C GLY A 132 -26.55 -3.53 -10.90
N MET A 133 -25.85 -4.65 -10.71
CA MET A 133 -25.39 -5.54 -11.78
C MET A 133 -25.95 -6.94 -11.58
N TYR A 134 -27.28 -7.08 -11.73
CA TYR A 134 -27.92 -8.34 -12.08
C TYR A 134 -28.81 -8.08 -13.30
N LEU A 135 -28.24 -8.20 -14.50
CA LEU A 135 -29.03 -8.45 -15.70
C LEU A 135 -29.36 -9.94 -15.65
N TRP A 136 -30.57 -10.28 -15.22
CA TRP A 136 -31.12 -11.60 -15.55
C TRP A 136 -31.36 -11.60 -17.06
N THR A 137 -30.66 -12.46 -17.79
CA THR A 137 -30.99 -12.83 -19.16
C THR A 137 -32.10 -13.88 -19.17
#